data_AF-A0AA90Z776-F1
#
_entry.id   AF-A0AA90Z776-F1
#
_cell.length_a   1.000
_cell.length_b   1.000
_cell.length_c   1.000
_cell.angle_alpha   90.00
_cell.angle_beta   90.00
_cell.angle_gamma   90.00
#
_symmetry.space_group_name_H-M   'P 1'
#
loop_
_entity.id
_entity.type
_entity.pdbx_description
1 polymer ?
#
loop_
_entity_poly.entity_id
_entity_poly.type
_entity_poly.pdbx_seq_one_letter_code
_entity_poly.pdbx_strand_id
1 'polypeptide(L)'
;MKLKFTIISILLICTLVSPAFGALGEKEYPRFFDEPWDHSPITVYIDDVNTPPHYSHTYRTAIVDATKYWENGGNGKLYYNPDFEIVDNPNADIYVMWVETMEEVTGAADGVAGYCRPEIAAGRFVRASIVLEVGDKRGFSWQQYGNANMEQIAIHEFGHALGLDHSNDKKDIMYPSYEQRENVNPLLLEKTYPIIIAIVLIAIGVLGYLGTGWLRYHNKAKILEDKHFKK
;
A
#
# COMPACT_ATOMS: atom_id res chain seq x y z
N MET A 1 70.43 -41.60 -28.38
CA MET A 1 71.22 -40.95 -27.32
C MET A 1 70.31 -39.98 -26.57
N LYS A 2 70.06 -40.26 -25.29
CA LYS A 2 69.49 -39.45 -24.18
C LYS A 2 68.60 -38.22 -24.48
N LEU A 3 67.31 -38.42 -24.17
CA LEU A 3 66.35 -37.54 -23.49
C LEU A 3 66.81 -36.12 -23.09
N LYS A 4 66.05 -35.09 -23.50
CA LYS A 4 65.80 -33.89 -22.68
C LYS A 4 64.35 -33.45 -22.81
N PHE A 5 63.61 -33.67 -21.73
CA PHE A 5 62.32 -33.04 -21.45
C PHE A 5 62.49 -31.52 -21.37
N THR A 6 61.65 -30.78 -22.06
CA THR A 6 61.40 -29.37 -21.72
C THR A 6 59.90 -29.18 -21.65
N ILE A 7 59.40 -29.04 -20.42
CA ILE A 7 58.01 -28.74 -20.11
C ILE A 7 57.81 -27.26 -20.44
N ILE A 8 57.04 -26.97 -21.49
CA ILE A 8 56.62 -25.60 -21.80
C ILE A 8 55.33 -25.36 -21.00
N SER A 9 55.47 -24.62 -19.90
CA SER A 9 54.35 -24.11 -19.12
C SER A 9 53.55 -23.13 -19.98
N ILE A 10 52.33 -23.51 -20.36
CA ILE A 10 51.36 -22.61 -20.99
C ILE A 10 50.83 -21.68 -19.90
N LEU A 11 51.30 -20.42 -19.92
CA LEU A 11 50.75 -19.35 -19.09
C LEU A 11 49.38 -18.95 -19.68
N LEU A 12 48.30 -19.46 -19.10
CA LEU A 12 46.93 -19.07 -19.46
C LEU A 12 46.68 -17.66 -18.90
N ILE A 13 46.89 -16.63 -19.72
CA ILE A 13 46.47 -15.26 -19.40
C ILE A 13 44.96 -15.21 -19.59
N CYS A 14 44.21 -15.55 -18.53
CA CYS A 14 42.81 -15.18 -18.42
C CYS A 14 42.74 -13.67 -18.17
N THR A 15 42.67 -12.88 -19.25
CA THR A 15 42.16 -11.50 -19.14
C THR A 15 40.70 -11.60 -18.70
N LEU A 16 40.47 -11.38 -17.40
CA LEU A 16 39.14 -11.05 -16.88
C LEU A 16 38.73 -9.75 -17.57
N VAL A 17 37.97 -9.87 -18.65
CA VAL A 17 37.09 -8.79 -19.10
C VAL A 17 36.01 -8.73 -18.04
N SER A 18 36.24 -7.98 -16.98
CA SER A 18 35.16 -7.55 -16.11
C SER A 18 34.17 -6.83 -17.01
N PRO A 19 32.90 -7.25 -17.09
CA PRO A 19 31.91 -6.31 -17.56
C PRO A 19 31.99 -5.17 -16.54
N ALA A 20 32.36 -3.98 -17.00
CA ALA A 20 32.02 -2.76 -16.31
C ALA A 20 30.48 -2.73 -16.34
N PHE A 21 29.87 -3.47 -15.41
CA PHE A 21 28.50 -3.29 -15.03
C PHE A 21 28.52 -1.91 -14.41
N GLY A 22 28.30 -0.89 -15.24
CA GLY A 22 27.95 0.42 -14.76
C GLY A 22 26.84 0.17 -13.77
N ALA A 23 27.12 0.43 -12.50
CA ALA A 23 26.08 0.60 -11.52
C ALA A 23 25.19 1.69 -12.10
N LEU A 24 24.10 1.28 -12.75
CA LEU A 24 22.94 2.13 -12.90
C LEU A 24 22.55 2.40 -11.46
N GLY A 25 23.01 3.54 -10.93
CA GLY A 25 22.64 3.98 -9.60
C GLY A 25 21.14 3.88 -9.51
N GLU A 26 20.65 3.05 -8.59
CA GLU A 26 19.24 2.99 -8.28
C GLU A 26 18.82 4.43 -8.01
N LYS A 27 17.84 4.93 -8.76
CA LYS A 27 17.42 6.33 -8.64
C LYS A 27 17.06 6.56 -7.17
N GLU A 28 17.77 7.50 -6.54
CA GLU A 28 17.62 7.76 -5.12
C GLU A 28 16.15 8.00 -4.77
N TYR A 29 15.73 7.43 -3.64
CA TYR A 29 14.33 7.50 -3.23
C TYR A 29 13.94 8.96 -2.90
N PRO A 30 12.80 9.47 -3.39
CA PRO A 30 12.38 10.86 -3.14
C PRO A 30 12.24 11.17 -1.64
N ARG A 31 12.90 12.24 -1.18
CA ARG A 31 12.86 12.73 0.21
C ARG A 31 13.00 14.25 0.27
N PHE A 32 12.41 14.85 1.29
CA PHE A 32 12.62 16.26 1.65
C PHE A 32 13.88 16.42 2.51
N PHE A 33 14.10 15.51 3.46
CA PHE A 33 15.22 15.51 4.40
C PHE A 33 15.60 14.07 4.74
N ASP A 34 16.89 13.80 4.91
CA ASP A 34 17.38 12.47 5.31
C ASP A 34 17.11 12.17 6.79
N GLU A 35 17.17 13.21 7.63
CA GLU A 35 16.86 13.19 9.05
C GLU A 35 16.10 14.49 9.39
N PRO A 36 14.77 14.53 9.34
CA PRO A 36 14.04 15.77 9.59
C PRO A 36 14.08 16.20 11.06
N TRP A 37 14.08 15.24 12.00
CA TRP A 37 14.10 15.48 13.44
C TRP A 37 15.54 15.40 13.98
N ASP A 38 15.85 16.20 15.00
CA ASP A 38 17.17 16.25 15.64
C ASP A 38 17.24 15.51 16.99
N HIS A 39 16.15 14.84 17.37
CA HIS A 39 16.00 14.14 18.63
C HIS A 39 15.19 12.84 18.46
N SER A 40 15.24 12.02 19.50
CA SER A 40 14.53 10.75 19.63
C SER A 40 14.24 10.52 21.13
N PRO A 41 13.05 10.03 21.52
CA PRO A 41 11.90 9.69 20.67
C PRO A 41 11.22 10.95 20.09
N ILE A 42 10.53 10.77 18.96
CA ILE A 42 9.64 11.77 18.36
C ILE A 42 8.29 11.65 19.07
N THR A 43 7.83 12.72 19.71
CA THR A 43 6.57 12.70 20.46
C THR A 43 5.36 12.84 19.53
N VAL A 44 4.31 12.07 19.81
CA VAL A 44 3.08 12.06 19.01
C VAL A 44 1.88 12.32 19.92
N TYR A 45 1.08 13.32 19.58
CA TYR A 45 -0.23 13.56 20.18
C TYR A 45 -1.34 13.13 19.22
N ILE A 46 -2.29 12.34 19.73
CA ILE A 46 -3.47 11.92 18.98
C ILE A 46 -4.66 12.69 19.54
N ASP A 47 -5.22 13.62 18.76
CA ASP A 47 -6.37 14.41 19.21
C ASP A 47 -7.67 13.60 19.08
N ASP A 48 -7.90 12.70 20.04
CA ASP A 48 -9.15 11.94 20.17
C ASP A 48 -10.21 12.64 21.05
N VAL A 49 -9.97 13.93 21.38
CA VAL A 49 -10.86 14.79 22.17
C VAL A 49 -11.62 15.77 21.27
N ASN A 50 -10.93 16.45 20.35
CA ASN A 50 -11.51 17.42 19.41
C ASN A 50 -11.78 16.77 18.05
N THR A 51 -12.76 15.87 18.02
CA THR A 51 -13.04 15.02 16.85
C THR A 51 -14.25 15.51 16.04
N PRO A 52 -14.24 15.37 14.70
CA PRO A 52 -15.37 15.74 13.84
C PRO A 52 -16.54 14.76 14.01
N PRO A 53 -17.72 15.10 13.44
CA PRO A 53 -18.79 14.13 13.24
C PRO A 53 -18.27 12.87 12.55
N HIS A 54 -18.85 11.73 12.89
CA HIS A 54 -18.49 10.43 12.31
C HIS A 54 -17.02 10.01 12.51
N TYR A 55 -16.30 10.59 13.48
CA TYR A 55 -15.06 10.00 13.96
C TYR A 55 -15.30 8.61 14.57
N SER A 56 -14.36 7.69 14.39
CA SER A 56 -14.34 6.40 15.09
C SER A 56 -13.16 6.36 16.07
N HIS A 57 -13.43 6.07 17.35
CA HIS A 57 -12.39 5.84 18.36
C HIS A 57 -11.42 4.71 17.99
N THR A 58 -11.81 3.80 17.10
CA THR A 58 -10.92 2.73 16.62
C THR A 58 -9.76 3.24 15.75
N TYR A 59 -9.85 4.46 15.20
CA TYR A 59 -8.77 5.06 14.42
C TYR A 59 -7.52 5.36 15.24
N ARG A 60 -7.65 5.49 16.56
CA ARG A 60 -6.47 5.60 17.44
C ARG A 60 -5.50 4.45 17.23
N THR A 61 -6.01 3.23 17.02
CA THR A 61 -5.18 2.05 16.75
C THR A 61 -4.41 2.19 15.44
N ALA A 62 -5.01 2.76 14.41
CA ALA A 62 -4.34 3.00 13.13
C ALA A 62 -3.11 3.92 13.27
N ILE A 63 -3.18 4.94 14.13
CA ILE A 63 -2.02 5.82 14.42
C ILE A 63 -0.92 5.06 15.15
N VAL A 64 -1.30 4.30 16.18
CA VAL A 64 -0.35 3.47 16.95
C VAL A 64 0.30 2.39 16.08
N ASP A 65 -0.42 1.83 15.12
CA ASP A 65 0.15 0.85 14.20
C ASP A 65 1.01 1.50 13.12
N ALA A 66 0.70 2.74 12.71
CA ALA A 66 1.56 3.52 11.83
C ALA A 66 2.92 3.85 12.47
N THR A 67 2.96 4.25 13.76
CA THR A 67 4.24 4.48 14.45
C THR A 67 5.07 3.20 14.50
N LYS A 68 4.45 2.07 14.87
CA LYS A 68 5.12 0.76 14.90
C LYS A 68 5.62 0.33 13.52
N TYR A 69 4.86 0.59 12.45
CA TYR A 69 5.29 0.24 11.10
C TYR A 69 6.64 0.90 10.78
N TRP A 70 6.78 2.18 11.08
CA TRP A 70 8.02 2.93 10.84
C TRP A 70 9.15 2.57 11.82
N GLU A 71 8.86 2.30 13.09
CA GLU A 71 9.83 1.76 14.06
C GLU A 71 10.40 0.41 13.62
N ASN A 72 9.58 -0.42 12.95
CA ASN A 72 9.99 -1.73 12.43
C ASN A 72 10.66 -1.66 11.04
N GLY A 73 11.16 -0.48 10.65
CA GLY A 73 11.91 -0.27 9.40
C GLY A 73 11.06 0.21 8.22
N GLY A 74 9.74 0.32 8.37
CA GLY A 74 8.83 0.88 7.39
C GLY A 74 8.97 0.28 5.99
N ASN A 75 9.04 1.15 4.97
CA ASN A 75 9.31 0.73 3.59
C ASN A 75 10.82 0.53 3.28
N GLY A 76 11.69 0.61 4.30
CA GLY A 76 13.13 0.45 4.18
C GLY A 76 13.86 1.62 3.49
N LYS A 77 13.24 2.81 3.42
CA LYS A 77 13.79 3.97 2.70
C LYS A 77 14.28 5.11 3.61
N LEU A 78 14.08 4.99 4.91
CA LEU A 78 14.64 5.91 5.91
C LEU A 78 16.14 5.64 6.12
N TYR A 79 16.90 6.70 6.38
CA TYR A 79 18.34 6.62 6.71
C TYR A 79 18.63 6.58 8.21
N TYR A 80 17.59 6.68 9.01
CA TYR A 80 17.62 6.57 10.46
C TYR A 80 16.50 5.65 10.93
N ASN A 81 16.60 5.19 12.17
CA ASN A 81 15.56 4.39 12.80
C ASN A 81 14.73 5.32 13.71
N PRO A 82 13.49 5.64 13.34
CA PRO A 82 12.63 6.44 14.20
C PRO A 82 12.19 5.64 15.43
N ASP A 83 11.95 6.36 16.51
CA ASP A 83 11.34 5.86 17.75
C ASP A 83 10.27 6.88 18.15
N PHE A 84 9.07 6.42 18.54
CA PHE A 84 7.96 7.31 18.87
C PHE A 84 7.51 7.16 20.31
N GLU A 85 7.07 8.27 20.89
CA GLU A 85 6.41 8.28 22.19
C GLU A 85 5.01 8.92 22.06
N ILE A 86 3.96 8.14 22.30
CA ILE A 86 2.60 8.69 22.37
C ILE A 86 2.43 9.43 23.68
N VAL A 87 2.18 10.74 23.62
CA VAL A 87 2.02 11.62 24.79
C VAL A 87 0.64 12.28 24.80
N ASP A 88 0.16 12.65 25.99
CA ASP A 88 -1.07 13.44 26.16
C ASP A 88 -0.74 14.94 26.30
N ASN A 89 -0.03 15.48 25.30
CA ASN A 89 0.35 16.88 25.23
C ASN A 89 0.22 17.41 23.80
N PRO A 90 -0.68 18.37 23.52
CA PRO A 90 -0.87 18.90 22.15
C PRO A 90 0.37 19.62 21.59
N ASN A 91 1.35 19.97 22.43
CA ASN A 91 2.65 20.52 22.01
C ASN A 91 3.67 19.44 21.59
N ALA A 92 3.24 18.20 21.36
CA ALA A 92 4.08 17.14 20.80
C ALA A 92 4.66 17.52 19.42
N ASP A 93 5.70 16.81 19.00
CA ASP A 93 6.38 16.99 17.72
C ASP A 93 5.42 16.73 16.55
N ILE A 94 4.69 15.62 16.61
CA ILE A 94 3.65 15.26 15.65
C ILE A 94 2.28 15.42 16.30
N TYR A 95 1.44 16.27 15.72
CA TYR A 95 0.05 16.47 16.14
C TYR A 95 -0.89 15.85 15.10
N VAL A 96 -1.63 14.82 15.50
CA VAL A 96 -2.59 14.12 14.65
C VAL A 96 -4.00 14.61 14.96
N MET A 97 -4.71 15.08 13.93
CA MET A 97 -6.09 15.56 14.02
C MET A 97 -6.98 15.01 12.92
N TRP A 98 -8.28 15.11 13.13
CA TRP A 98 -9.31 14.51 12.29
C TRP A 98 -10.23 15.57 11.70
N VAL A 99 -10.67 15.38 10.46
CA VAL A 99 -11.60 16.29 9.77
C VAL A 99 -12.70 15.50 9.06
N GLU A 100 -13.88 16.10 8.90
CA GLU A 100 -14.96 15.49 8.10
C GLU A 100 -14.74 15.69 6.60
N THR A 101 -14.21 16.85 6.22
CA THR A 101 -13.92 17.20 4.82
C THR A 101 -12.56 17.88 4.75
N MET A 102 -11.64 17.34 3.96
CA MET A 102 -10.28 17.89 3.84
C MET A 102 -10.26 19.27 3.15
N GLU A 103 -11.11 19.47 2.15
CA GLU A 103 -11.22 20.71 1.35
C GLU A 103 -11.53 21.93 2.23
N GLU A 104 -12.49 21.78 3.16
CA GLU A 104 -12.94 22.88 4.03
C GLU A 104 -11.86 23.35 5.01
N VAL A 105 -10.95 22.46 5.39
CA VAL A 105 -9.95 22.73 6.44
C VAL A 105 -8.59 23.13 5.85
N THR A 106 -8.20 22.53 4.74
CA THR A 106 -6.83 22.67 4.20
C THR A 106 -6.77 23.42 2.87
N GLY A 107 -7.91 23.59 2.18
CA GLY A 107 -7.93 24.06 0.79
C GLY A 107 -7.27 23.09 -0.19
N ALA A 108 -7.01 21.84 0.23
CA ALA A 108 -6.47 20.79 -0.63
C ALA A 108 -7.42 20.48 -1.78
N ALA A 109 -6.84 20.04 -2.90
CA ALA A 109 -7.61 19.58 -4.04
C ALA A 109 -8.49 18.38 -3.66
N ASP A 110 -9.65 18.28 -4.30
CA ASP A 110 -10.57 17.17 -4.12
C ASP A 110 -9.86 15.82 -4.39
N GLY A 111 -9.92 14.88 -3.44
CA GLY A 111 -9.29 13.56 -3.55
C GLY A 111 -8.20 13.23 -2.53
N VAL A 112 -7.86 14.15 -1.63
CA VAL A 112 -6.84 13.97 -0.59
C VAL A 112 -7.48 13.48 0.71
N ALA A 113 -7.09 12.28 1.19
CA ALA A 113 -7.65 11.67 2.41
C ALA A 113 -6.78 11.89 3.67
N GLY A 114 -5.51 12.25 3.47
CA GLY A 114 -4.54 12.58 4.52
C GLY A 114 -3.64 13.72 4.07
N TYR A 115 -3.14 14.51 5.01
CA TYR A 115 -2.18 15.56 4.72
C TYR A 115 -1.23 15.80 5.90
N CYS A 116 0.07 15.68 5.65
CA CYS A 116 1.12 16.05 6.58
C CYS A 116 1.70 17.43 6.25
N ARG A 117 1.71 18.32 7.24
CA ARG A 117 2.30 19.66 7.16
C ARG A 117 3.44 19.82 8.17
N PRO A 118 4.70 19.71 7.74
CA PRO A 118 5.83 20.04 8.60
C PRO A 118 6.00 21.56 8.74
N GLU A 119 6.37 21.98 9.94
CA GLU A 119 6.92 23.30 10.24
C GLU A 119 8.44 23.16 10.35
N ILE A 120 9.15 23.96 9.56
CA ILE A 120 10.60 23.83 9.38
C ILE A 120 11.29 25.07 9.92
N ALA A 121 12.26 24.87 10.82
CA ALA A 121 13.16 25.92 11.27
C ALA A 121 14.60 25.42 11.19
N ALA A 122 15.50 26.27 10.70
CA ALA A 122 16.92 25.94 10.56
C ALA A 122 17.22 24.62 9.81
N GLY A 123 16.36 24.24 8.86
CA GLY A 123 16.53 23.01 8.05
C GLY A 123 16.14 21.72 8.77
N ARG A 124 15.44 21.80 9.90
CA ARG A 124 14.88 20.66 10.63
C ARG A 124 13.40 20.86 10.89
N PHE A 125 12.67 19.77 11.12
CA PHE A 125 11.30 19.82 11.57
C PHE A 125 11.31 20.22 13.04
N VAL A 126 10.46 21.21 13.36
CA VAL A 126 10.18 21.60 14.75
C VAL A 126 8.78 21.16 15.18
N ARG A 127 7.93 20.86 14.21
CA ARG A 127 6.57 20.33 14.39
C ARG A 127 6.08 19.73 13.09
N ALA A 128 5.19 18.75 13.14
CA ALA A 128 4.42 18.29 12.00
C ALA A 128 2.96 18.09 12.40
N SER A 129 2.03 18.60 11.59
CA SER A 129 0.61 18.36 11.77
C SER A 129 0.13 17.36 10.73
N ILE A 130 -0.44 16.25 11.17
CA ILE A 130 -1.08 15.24 10.32
C ILE A 130 -2.59 15.42 10.44
N VAL A 131 -3.24 15.69 9.30
CA VAL A 131 -4.68 15.88 9.19
C VAL A 131 -5.27 14.69 8.44
N LEU A 132 -6.26 14.02 9.02
CA LEU A 132 -6.86 12.81 8.46
C LEU A 132 -8.37 12.99 8.27
N GLU A 133 -8.85 12.79 7.05
CA GLU A 133 -10.27 12.80 6.73
C GLU A 133 -10.92 11.51 7.23
N VAL A 134 -12.05 11.59 7.93
CA VAL A 134 -12.68 10.41 8.56
C VAL A 134 -13.60 9.61 7.63
N GLY A 135 -13.92 10.15 6.46
CA GLY A 135 -14.77 9.55 5.45
C GLY A 135 -15.08 10.53 4.32
N ASP A 136 -15.71 10.03 3.25
CA ASP A 136 -16.01 10.81 2.05
C ASP A 136 -17.45 10.64 1.58
N LYS A 137 -17.92 11.58 0.75
CA LYS A 137 -19.20 11.44 0.05
C LYS A 137 -19.02 10.52 -1.16
N ARG A 138 -19.74 9.40 -1.17
CA ARG A 138 -19.83 8.47 -2.31
C ARG A 138 -21.23 8.45 -2.88
N GLY A 139 -21.37 9.04 -4.06
CA GLY A 139 -22.69 9.25 -4.68
C GLY A 139 -23.57 10.15 -3.81
N PHE A 140 -24.66 9.60 -3.27
CA PHE A 140 -25.63 10.35 -2.45
C PHE A 140 -25.44 10.15 -0.94
N SER A 141 -24.49 9.33 -0.52
CA SER A 141 -24.30 8.99 0.90
C SER A 141 -22.89 9.32 1.36
N TRP A 142 -22.79 9.82 2.58
CA TRP A 142 -21.51 9.93 3.27
C TRP A 142 -21.09 8.56 3.81
N GLN A 143 -19.82 8.20 3.66
CA GLN A 143 -19.28 6.92 4.08
C GLN A 143 -18.01 7.12 4.92
N GLN A 144 -18.04 6.58 6.13
CA GLN A 144 -16.88 6.51 7.03
C GLN A 144 -15.81 5.60 6.44
N TYR A 145 -14.53 5.97 6.57
CA TYR A 145 -13.42 5.08 6.23
C TYR A 145 -13.36 3.86 7.17
N GLY A 146 -12.82 2.76 6.66
CA GLY A 146 -12.52 1.59 7.48
C GLY A 146 -11.20 1.75 8.23
N ASN A 147 -11.00 1.02 9.33
CA ASN A 147 -9.74 1.05 10.09
C ASN A 147 -8.51 0.74 9.21
N ALA A 148 -8.61 -0.22 8.29
CA ALA A 148 -7.51 -0.56 7.40
C ALA A 148 -7.17 0.58 6.43
N ASN A 149 -8.17 1.31 5.92
CA ASN A 149 -7.92 2.49 5.08
C ASN A 149 -7.25 3.58 5.90
N MET A 150 -7.75 3.82 7.13
CA MET A 150 -7.15 4.81 8.02
C MET A 150 -5.71 4.47 8.38
N GLU A 151 -5.39 3.19 8.59
CA GLU A 151 -4.03 2.72 8.84
C GLU A 151 -3.12 2.99 7.64
N GLN A 152 -3.56 2.67 6.42
CA GLN A 152 -2.77 2.95 5.21
C GLN A 152 -2.52 4.45 5.00
N ILE A 153 -3.54 5.30 5.22
CA ILE A 153 -3.40 6.75 5.13
C ILE A 153 -2.45 7.24 6.22
N ALA A 154 -2.62 6.79 7.47
CA ALA A 154 -1.74 7.19 8.57
C ALA A 154 -0.28 6.79 8.31
N ILE A 155 -0.01 5.57 7.84
CA ILE A 155 1.36 5.15 7.50
C ILE A 155 1.97 6.09 6.45
N HIS A 156 1.21 6.43 5.40
CA HIS A 156 1.64 7.36 4.36
C HIS A 156 2.00 8.73 4.94
N GLU A 157 1.10 9.34 5.72
CA GLU A 157 1.34 10.67 6.29
C GLU A 157 2.49 10.70 7.29
N PHE A 158 2.68 9.62 8.06
CA PHE A 158 3.86 9.49 8.92
C PHE A 158 5.15 9.41 8.11
N GLY A 159 5.14 8.81 6.91
CA GLY A 159 6.31 8.84 6.03
C GLY A 159 6.71 10.26 5.64
N HIS A 160 5.74 11.13 5.36
CA HIS A 160 6.01 12.56 5.17
C HIS A 160 6.54 13.25 6.43
N ALA A 161 5.98 12.93 7.60
CA ALA A 161 6.48 13.43 8.88
C ALA A 161 7.92 12.95 9.20
N LEU A 162 8.36 11.87 8.56
CA LEU A 162 9.73 11.33 8.62
C LEU A 162 10.61 11.75 7.44
N GLY A 163 10.13 12.68 6.60
CA GLY A 163 10.93 13.33 5.57
C GLY A 163 10.89 12.63 4.21
N LEU A 164 10.09 11.58 4.04
CA LEU A 164 9.88 10.94 2.74
C LEU A 164 8.97 11.80 1.84
N ASP A 165 9.26 11.81 0.55
CA ASP A 165 8.38 12.35 -0.48
C ASP A 165 7.69 11.20 -1.22
N HIS A 166 6.76 11.53 -2.11
CA HIS A 166 5.99 10.58 -2.88
C HIS A 166 6.88 9.66 -3.73
N SER A 167 6.60 8.35 -3.65
CA SER A 167 7.19 7.35 -4.52
C SER A 167 6.57 7.38 -5.91
N ASN A 168 7.34 6.97 -6.91
CA ASN A 168 6.82 6.66 -8.26
C ASN A 168 6.44 5.18 -8.42
N ASP A 169 6.76 4.32 -7.44
CA ASP A 169 6.39 2.91 -7.45
C ASP A 169 5.01 2.71 -6.82
N LYS A 170 4.05 2.23 -7.61
CA LYS A 170 2.66 1.95 -7.19
C LYS A 170 2.52 0.95 -6.05
N LYS A 171 3.58 0.20 -5.75
CA LYS A 171 3.61 -0.78 -4.66
C LYS A 171 4.16 -0.21 -3.36
N ASP A 172 4.73 0.99 -3.40
CA ASP A 172 5.25 1.66 -2.21
C ASP A 172 4.11 2.33 -1.45
N ILE A 173 4.20 2.30 -0.12
CA ILE A 173 3.22 2.96 0.75
C ILE A 173 3.22 4.48 0.56
N MET A 174 4.33 5.08 0.13
CA MET A 174 4.43 6.51 -0.19
C MET A 174 3.97 6.84 -1.62
N TYR A 175 3.40 5.90 -2.37
CA TYR A 175 2.83 6.25 -3.68
C TYR A 175 1.56 7.10 -3.50
N PRO A 176 1.43 8.25 -4.19
CA PRO A 176 0.27 9.11 -4.09
C PRO A 176 -0.90 8.53 -4.89
N SER A 177 -1.70 7.66 -4.26
CA SER A 177 -2.91 7.12 -4.88
C SER A 177 -4.15 7.94 -4.51
N TYR A 178 -4.88 8.45 -5.51
CA TYR A 178 -6.27 8.92 -5.35
C TYR A 178 -7.22 7.81 -4.84
N GLU A 179 -6.80 6.54 -4.94
CA GLU A 179 -7.53 5.35 -4.47
C GLU A 179 -7.55 5.17 -2.94
N GLN A 180 -6.92 6.05 -2.15
CA GLN A 180 -7.12 6.00 -0.68
C GLN A 180 -8.58 6.34 -0.29
N ARG A 181 -9.31 7.07 -1.15
CA ARG A 181 -10.76 7.19 -1.07
C ARG A 181 -11.43 5.87 -1.49
N GLU A 182 -11.19 5.41 -2.71
CA GLU A 182 -11.79 4.18 -3.20
C GLU A 182 -10.87 2.97 -3.03
N ASN A 183 -11.05 2.17 -1.97
CA ASN A 183 -11.05 0.71 -2.14
C ASN A 183 -11.61 -0.08 -0.96
N VAL A 184 -12.23 -1.19 -1.38
CA VAL A 184 -12.92 -2.28 -0.68
C VAL A 184 -12.44 -2.55 0.75
N ASN A 185 -13.41 -2.61 1.66
CA ASN A 185 -13.27 -3.15 3.01
C ASN A 185 -12.54 -4.51 2.93
N PRO A 186 -11.27 -4.64 3.35
CA PRO A 186 -10.50 -5.87 3.18
C PRO A 186 -11.15 -7.05 3.94
N LEU A 187 -11.85 -6.74 5.03
CA LEU A 187 -12.70 -7.68 5.78
C LEU A 187 -13.92 -8.18 4.98
N LEU A 188 -14.51 -7.36 4.11
CA LEU A 188 -15.57 -7.81 3.22
C LEU A 188 -15.00 -8.67 2.10
N LEU A 189 -13.84 -8.32 1.53
CA LEU A 189 -13.25 -9.09 0.45
C LEU A 189 -12.83 -10.49 0.94
N GLU A 190 -12.10 -10.61 2.05
CA GLU A 190 -11.72 -11.94 2.59
C GLU A 190 -12.93 -12.79 2.98
N LYS A 191 -13.97 -12.18 3.56
CA LYS A 191 -15.19 -12.90 3.98
C LYS A 191 -16.08 -13.30 2.80
N THR A 192 -16.14 -12.49 1.75
CA THR A 192 -17.01 -12.74 0.58
C THR A 192 -16.32 -13.55 -0.51
N TYR A 193 -14.99 -13.55 -0.59
CA TYR A 193 -14.22 -14.34 -1.54
C TYR A 193 -14.59 -15.84 -1.58
N PRO A 194 -14.70 -16.55 -0.44
CA PRO A 194 -15.14 -17.95 -0.47
C PRO A 194 -16.60 -18.11 -0.94
N ILE A 195 -17.47 -17.14 -0.67
CA ILE A 195 -18.87 -17.15 -1.10
C ILE A 195 -18.97 -16.97 -2.62
N ILE A 196 -18.19 -16.04 -3.18
CA ILE A 196 -18.11 -15.80 -4.63
C ILE A 196 -17.59 -17.06 -5.34
N ILE A 197 -16.53 -17.69 -4.82
CA ILE A 197 -16.02 -18.95 -5.35
C ILE A 197 -17.11 -20.04 -5.33
N ALA A 198 -17.84 -20.18 -4.22
CA ALA A 198 -18.93 -21.15 -4.12
C ALA A 198 -20.03 -20.90 -5.17
N ILE A 199 -20.43 -19.64 -5.39
CA ILE A 199 -21.41 -19.26 -6.41
C ILE A 199 -20.91 -19.61 -7.82
N VAL A 200 -19.65 -19.32 -8.12
CA VAL A 200 -19.04 -19.63 -9.42
C VAL A 200 -18.99 -21.14 -9.65
N LEU A 201 -18.60 -21.93 -8.64
CA LEU A 201 -18.59 -23.39 -8.74
C LEU A 201 -19.98 -23.97 -8.95
N ILE A 202 -21.00 -23.45 -8.26
CA ILE A 202 -22.41 -23.83 -8.46
C ILE A 202 -22.84 -23.49 -9.89
N ALA A 203 -22.53 -22.30 -10.38
CA ALA A 203 -22.89 -21.87 -11.73
C ALA A 203 -22.24 -22.77 -12.81
N ILE A 204 -20.96 -23.12 -12.65
CA ILE A 204 -20.26 -24.06 -13.53
C ILE A 204 -20.94 -25.43 -13.52
N GLY A 205 -21.32 -25.93 -12.34
CA GLY A 205 -22.04 -27.20 -12.19
C GLY A 205 -23.40 -27.21 -12.90
N VAL A 206 -24.18 -26.13 -12.75
CA VAL A 206 -25.49 -25.96 -13.41
C VAL A 206 -25.33 -25.89 -14.93
N LEU A 207 -24.39 -25.09 -15.43
CA LEU A 207 -24.11 -24.97 -16.87
C LEU A 207 -23.65 -26.31 -17.46
N GLY A 208 -22.80 -27.05 -16.75
CA GLY A 208 -22.37 -28.40 -17.13
C GLY A 208 -23.55 -29.38 -17.21
N TYR A 209 -24.42 -29.39 -16.19
CA TYR A 209 -25.61 -30.24 -16.17
C TYR A 209 -26.55 -29.94 -17.35
N LEU A 210 -26.87 -28.67 -17.58
CA LEU A 210 -27.70 -28.24 -18.71
C LEU A 210 -27.07 -28.57 -20.06
N GLY A 211 -25.75 -28.38 -20.20
CA GLY A 211 -25.00 -28.74 -21.40
C GLY A 211 -25.05 -30.24 -21.71
N THR A 212 -24.82 -31.11 -20.72
CA THR A 212 -24.94 -32.57 -20.91
C THR A 212 -26.37 -33.00 -21.23
N GLY A 213 -27.37 -32.37 -20.61
CA GLY A 213 -28.79 -32.59 -20.91
C GLY A 213 -29.12 -32.23 -22.36
N TRP A 214 -28.66 -31.07 -22.83
CA TRP A 214 -28.80 -30.63 -24.22
C TRP A 214 -28.11 -31.57 -25.21
N LEU A 215 -26.88 -32.00 -24.93
CA LEU A 215 -26.14 -32.93 -25.78
C LEU A 215 -26.86 -34.28 -25.92
N ARG A 216 -27.38 -34.82 -24.81
CA ARG A 216 -28.15 -36.08 -24.79
C ARG A 216 -29.46 -35.95 -25.55
N TYR A 217 -30.17 -34.84 -25.39
CA TYR A 217 -31.39 -34.54 -26.13
C TYR A 217 -31.10 -34.48 -27.63
N HIS A 218 -30.07 -33.75 -28.04
CA HIS A 218 -29.72 -33.57 -29.44
C HIS A 218 -29.28 -34.89 -30.10
N ASN A 219 -28.49 -35.71 -29.40
CA ASN A 219 -28.11 -37.04 -29.87
C ASN A 219 -29.33 -37.96 -30.05
N LYS A 220 -30.29 -37.95 -29.11
CA LYS A 220 -31.55 -38.71 -29.25
C LYS A 220 -32.39 -38.24 -30.42
N ALA A 221 -32.52 -36.93 -30.61
CA ALA A 221 -33.26 -36.36 -31.74
C ALA A 221 -32.67 -36.81 -33.07
N LYS A 222 -31.34 -36.74 -33.22
CA LYS A 222 -30.62 -37.16 -34.44
C LYS A 222 -30.79 -38.66 -34.73
N ILE A 223 -30.74 -39.50 -33.70
CA ILE A 223 -30.98 -40.95 -33.84
C ILE A 223 -32.41 -41.23 -34.31
N LEU A 224 -33.40 -40.50 -33.79
CA LEU A 224 -34.80 -40.64 -34.20
C LEU A 224 -35.03 -40.15 -35.64
N GLU A 225 -34.43 -39.02 -36.02
CA GLU A 225 -34.47 -38.52 -37.40
C GLU A 225 -33.86 -39.51 -38.39
N ASP A 226 -32.66 -40.03 -38.10
CA ASP A 226 -32.01 -41.04 -38.95
C ASP A 226 -32.85 -42.33 -39.07
N LYS A 227 -33.59 -42.72 -38.02
CA LYS A 227 -34.42 -43.93 -38.03
C LYS A 227 -35.72 -43.78 -38.83
N HIS A 228 -36.24 -42.55 -38.95
CA HIS A 228 -37.55 -42.28 -39.57
C HIS A 228 -37.48 -41.59 -40.93
N PHE A 229 -36.35 -40.93 -41.27
CA PHE A 229 -36.23 -40.11 -42.48
C PHE A 229 -35.10 -40.51 -43.43
N LYS A 230 -34.19 -41.44 -43.07
CA LYS A 230 -33.32 -42.09 -44.07
C LYS A 230 -34.05 -43.30 -44.68
N LYS A 231 -34.63 -43.06 -45.86
CA LYS A 231 -35.07 -44.07 -46.82
C LYS A 231 -33.92 -44.43 -47.75
#